data_AF-A0A1C3NVQ2-F1
#
_entry.id   AF-A0A1C3NVQ2-F1
#
_cell.length_a   1.000
_cell.length_b   1.000
_cell.length_c   1.000
_cell.angle_alpha   90.00
_cell.angle_beta   90.00
_cell.angle_gamma   90.00
#
_symmetry.space_group_name_H-M   'P 1'
#
loop_
_entity.id
_entity.type
_entity.pdbx_description
1 polymer ?
#
loop_
_entity_poly.entity_id
_entity_poly.type
_entity_poly.pdbx_seq_one_letter_code
_entity_poly.pdbx_strand_id
1 'polypeptide(L)'
;MTGAVTFAVLMVTAYPAHALADHVIGQTDRQAALKATRGWAGWTALARHVGAYHLIVTAMTAAVIAVFALPVSPVGAAAGLAVSAATHALWNRRAPVH
;
A
#
# COMPACT_ATOMS: atom_id res chain seq x y z
N MET A 1 13.45 -21.73 -0.83
CA MET A 1 12.02 -21.39 -0.84
C MET A 1 11.59 -21.10 -2.26
N THR A 2 10.47 -21.65 -2.73
CA THR A 2 10.03 -21.49 -4.12
C THR A 2 9.38 -20.12 -4.35
N GLY A 3 9.31 -19.68 -5.60
CA GLY A 3 8.61 -18.43 -5.94
C GLY A 3 7.15 -18.40 -5.49
N ALA A 4 6.46 -19.55 -5.56
CA ALA A 4 5.09 -19.69 -5.08
C ALA A 4 4.96 -19.45 -3.56
N VAL A 5 5.88 -19.98 -2.76
CA VAL A 5 5.87 -19.77 -1.30
C VAL A 5 6.22 -18.31 -0.97
N THR A 6 7.24 -17.73 -1.62
CA THR A 6 7.56 -16.30 -1.45
C THR A 6 6.36 -15.41 -1.76
N PHE A 7 5.67 -15.69 -2.88
CA PHE A 7 4.44 -14.98 -3.25
C PHE A 7 3.35 -15.13 -2.18
N ALA A 8 3.08 -16.35 -1.72
CA ALA A 8 2.07 -16.61 -0.71
C ALA A 8 2.35 -15.86 0.61
N VAL A 9 3.60 -15.90 1.09
CA VAL A 9 4.02 -15.18 2.31
C VAL A 9 3.84 -13.67 2.15
N LEU A 10 4.28 -13.10 1.03
CA LEU A 10 4.10 -11.68 0.75
C LEU A 10 2.62 -11.30 0.65
N MET A 11 1.79 -12.11 0.01
CA MET A 11 0.36 -11.83 -0.15
C MET A 11 -0.39 -11.86 1.19
N VAL A 12 -0.16 -12.90 2.00
CA VAL A 12 -0.77 -13.05 3.33
C VAL A 12 -0.29 -11.97 4.30
N THR A 13 0.89 -11.37 4.06
CA THR A 13 1.39 -10.21 4.83
C THR A 13 0.81 -8.90 4.32
N ALA A 14 0.80 -8.68 3.00
CA ALA A 14 0.40 -7.43 2.38
C ALA A 14 -1.11 -7.16 2.53
N TYR A 15 -1.94 -8.20 2.48
CA TYR A 15 -3.40 -8.06 2.63
C TYR A 15 -3.83 -7.47 3.99
N PRO A 16 -3.42 -8.00 5.15
CA PRO A 16 -3.74 -7.37 6.43
C PRO A 16 -3.00 -6.04 6.62
N ALA A 17 -1.78 -5.88 6.09
CA ALA A 17 -1.09 -4.59 6.13
C ALA A 17 -1.86 -3.49 5.38
N HIS A 18 -2.49 -3.83 4.26
CA HIS A 18 -3.41 -2.96 3.53
C HIS A 18 -4.60 -2.58 4.41
N ALA A 19 -5.30 -3.54 5.01
CA ALA A 19 -6.44 -3.25 5.88
C ALA A 19 -6.05 -2.38 7.08
N LEU A 20 -4.89 -2.64 7.69
CA LEU A 20 -4.32 -1.84 8.78
C LEU A 20 -4.04 -0.40 8.34
N ALA A 21 -3.48 -0.24 7.14
CA ALA A 21 -3.23 1.07 6.54
C ALA A 21 -4.51 1.84 6.24
N ASP A 22 -5.52 1.20 5.64
CA ASP A 22 -6.72 1.91 5.17
C ASP A 22 -7.73 2.20 6.27
N HIS A 23 -7.75 1.40 7.33
CA HIS A 23 -8.87 1.40 8.27
C HIS A 23 -8.48 1.58 9.73
N VAL A 24 -7.20 1.51 10.08
CA VAL A 24 -6.78 1.53 11.50
C VAL A 24 -5.81 2.67 11.78
N ILE A 25 -4.65 2.70 11.13
CA ILE A 25 -3.57 3.65 11.49
C ILE A 25 -2.99 4.45 10.32
N GLY A 26 -3.19 4.03 9.07
CA GLY A 26 -2.58 4.70 7.91
C GLY A 26 -3.46 5.77 7.25
N GLN A 27 -4.77 5.74 7.47
CA GLN A 27 -5.72 6.65 6.85
C GLN A 27 -6.61 7.31 7.90
N THR A 28 -6.84 8.62 7.75
CA THR A 28 -7.82 9.36 8.56
C THR A 28 -9.12 9.60 7.80
N ASP A 29 -10.21 9.83 8.52
CA ASP A 29 -11.52 10.17 7.92
C ASP A 29 -11.43 11.38 6.99
N ARG A 30 -10.64 12.39 7.36
CA ARG A 30 -10.40 13.56 6.51
C ARG A 30 -9.73 13.19 5.20
N GLN A 31 -8.76 12.28 5.22
CA GLN A 31 -8.14 11.80 3.98
C GLN A 31 -9.14 10.99 3.15
N ALA A 32 -9.95 10.15 3.78
CA ALA A 32 -11.01 9.38 3.11
C ALA A 32 -11.99 10.28 2.37
N ALA A 33 -12.50 11.31 3.04
CA ALA A 33 -13.47 12.24 2.48
C ALA A 33 -12.89 13.10 1.35
N LEU A 34 -11.59 13.43 1.38
CA LEU A 34 -10.99 14.38 0.46
C LEU A 34 -10.23 13.76 -0.71
N LYS A 35 -9.67 12.54 -0.60
CA LYS A 35 -8.70 11.99 -1.59
C LYS A 35 -9.23 11.90 -3.04
N ALA A 36 -10.55 11.79 -3.21
CA ALA A 36 -11.21 11.77 -4.52
C ALA A 36 -11.58 13.17 -5.07
N THR A 37 -11.55 14.21 -4.24
CA THR A 37 -11.97 15.57 -4.64
C THR A 37 -10.99 16.23 -5.61
N ARG A 38 -11.44 17.23 -6.37
CA ARG A 38 -10.57 18.01 -7.28
C ARG A 38 -9.76 19.06 -6.49
N GLY A 39 -8.62 19.46 -7.06
CA GLY A 39 -7.78 20.54 -6.52
C GLY A 39 -6.76 20.07 -5.48
N TRP A 40 -6.01 21.03 -4.95
CA TRP A 40 -4.86 20.78 -4.08
C TRP A 40 -5.20 19.98 -2.83
N ALA A 41 -6.33 20.28 -2.19
CA ALA A 41 -6.74 19.56 -0.98
C ALA A 41 -6.91 18.04 -1.22
N GLY A 42 -7.52 17.65 -2.35
CA GLY A 42 -7.68 16.25 -2.72
C GLY A 42 -6.35 15.57 -3.06
N TRP A 43 -5.49 16.24 -3.82
CA TRP A 43 -4.15 15.72 -4.13
C TRP A 43 -3.27 15.57 -2.88
N THR A 44 -3.31 16.52 -1.95
CA THR A 44 -2.60 16.42 -0.67
C THR A 44 -3.16 15.30 0.20
N ALA A 45 -4.48 15.14 0.28
CA ALA A 45 -5.12 14.05 1.00
C ALA A 45 -4.71 12.68 0.42
N LEU A 46 -4.72 12.54 -0.90
CA LEU A 46 -4.27 11.34 -1.60
C LEU A 46 -2.80 11.05 -1.30
N ALA A 47 -1.90 12.03 -1.50
CA ALA A 47 -0.46 11.83 -1.32
C ALA A 47 -0.13 11.40 0.11
N ARG A 48 -0.77 12.02 1.12
CA ARG A 48 -0.58 11.64 2.52
C ARG A 48 -1.07 10.22 2.80
N HIS A 49 -2.24 9.86 2.27
CA HIS A 49 -2.79 8.52 2.43
C HIS A 49 -1.91 7.45 1.75
N VAL A 50 -1.55 7.65 0.47
CA VAL A 50 -0.68 6.71 -0.26
C VAL A 50 0.69 6.59 0.41
N GLY A 51 1.25 7.69 0.92
CA GLY A 51 2.51 7.68 1.66
C GLY A 51 2.44 6.87 2.96
N ALA A 52 1.43 7.14 3.80
CA ALA A 52 1.22 6.41 5.05
C ALA A 52 0.91 4.92 4.81
N TYR A 53 0.11 4.61 3.79
CA TYR A 53 -0.15 3.25 3.34
C TYR A 53 1.15 2.52 2.97
N HIS A 54 1.99 3.14 2.13
CA HIS A 54 3.23 2.50 1.70
C HIS A 54 4.24 2.37 2.82
N LEU A 55 4.24 3.26 3.81
CA LEU A 55 5.06 3.09 5.01
C LEU A 55 4.70 1.79 5.74
N ILE A 56 3.41 1.54 5.97
CA ILE A 56 2.92 0.36 6.70
C ILE A 56 3.16 -0.92 5.89
N VAL A 57 2.77 -0.94 4.61
CA VAL A 57 2.96 -2.11 3.75
C VAL A 57 4.44 -2.43 3.57
N THR A 58 5.29 -1.42 3.37
CA THR A 58 6.74 -1.63 3.25
C THR A 58 7.34 -2.14 4.56
N ALA A 59 6.95 -1.58 5.71
CA ALA A 59 7.47 -2.04 7.00
C ALA A 59 7.11 -3.51 7.28
N MET A 60 5.84 -3.88 7.06
CA MET A 60 5.37 -5.25 7.28
C MET A 60 6.00 -6.25 6.31
N THR A 61 6.09 -5.90 5.02
CA THR A 61 6.72 -6.78 4.03
C THR A 61 8.23 -6.87 4.21
N ALA A 62 8.92 -5.78 4.58
CA ALA A 62 10.34 -5.83 4.92
C ALA A 62 10.61 -6.72 6.14
N ALA A 63 9.76 -6.64 7.17
CA ALA A 63 9.86 -7.52 8.34
C ALA A 63 9.71 -8.99 7.95
N VAL A 64 8.70 -9.36 7.14
CA VAL A 64 8.51 -10.76 6.72
C VAL A 64 9.63 -11.25 5.80
N ILE A 65 10.15 -10.38 4.92
CA ILE A 65 11.32 -10.68 4.09
C ILE A 65 12.52 -11.02 4.97
N ALA A 66 12.78 -10.23 6.01
CA ALA A 66 13.89 -10.44 6.93
C ALA A 66 13.72 -11.71 7.77
N VAL A 67 12.55 -11.91 8.38
CA VAL A 67 12.26 -13.05 9.27
C VAL A 67 12.37 -14.39 8.52
N PHE A 68 11.87 -14.46 7.29
CA PHE A 68 11.88 -15.70 6.51
C PHE A 68 13.04 -15.80 5.51
N ALA A 69 13.93 -14.81 5.46
CA ALA A 69 15.00 -14.71 4.47
C ALA A 69 14.47 -14.89 3.02
N LEU A 70 13.37 -14.20 2.69
CA LEU A 70 12.73 -14.33 1.38
C LEU A 70 13.69 -13.84 0.27
N PRO A 71 13.82 -14.56 -0.86
CA PRO A 71 14.69 -14.18 -1.96
C PRO A 71 14.06 -13.08 -2.83
N VAL A 72 13.88 -11.89 -2.28
CA VAL A 72 13.30 -10.73 -2.97
C VAL A 72 14.40 -9.77 -3.37
N SER A 73 14.52 -9.46 -4.67
CA SER A 73 15.48 -8.47 -5.13
C SER A 73 15.03 -7.05 -4.78
N PRO A 74 15.94 -6.12 -4.45
CA PRO A 74 15.59 -4.73 -4.18
C PRO A 74 14.87 -4.05 -5.35
N VAL A 75 15.30 -4.34 -6.58
CA VAL A 75 14.67 -3.82 -7.81
C VAL A 75 13.25 -4.36 -7.98
N GLY A 76 13.04 -5.66 -7.73
CA GLY A 76 11.72 -6.28 -7.79
C GLY A 76 10.78 -5.71 -6.72
N ALA A 77 11.28 -5.49 -5.51
CA ALA A 77 10.53 -4.83 -4.45
C ALA A 77 10.13 -3.40 -4.83
N ALA A 78 11.06 -2.60 -5.36
CA ALA A 78 10.79 -1.24 -5.81
C ALA A 78 9.75 -1.21 -6.94
N ALA A 79 9.84 -2.11 -7.91
CA ALA A 79 8.87 -2.23 -8.99
C ALA A 79 7.47 -2.61 -8.47
N GLY A 80 7.39 -3.59 -7.55
CA GLY A 80 6.13 -3.98 -6.91
C GLY A 80 5.48 -2.84 -6.13
N LEU A 81 6.27 -2.09 -5.35
CA LEU A 81 5.81 -0.91 -4.61
C LEU A 81 5.35 0.20 -5.57
N ALA A 82 6.03 0.42 -6.69
CA ALA A 82 5.62 1.40 -7.70
C ALA A 82 4.27 1.04 -8.34
N VAL A 83 4.08 -0.24 -8.70
CA VAL A 83 2.79 -0.73 -9.23
C VAL A 83 1.68 -0.59 -8.18
N SER A 84 1.97 -0.95 -6.93
CA SER A 84 1.06 -0.75 -5.80
C SER A 84 0.68 0.73 -5.64
N ALA A 85 1.65 1.64 -5.59
CA ALA A 85 1.39 3.07 -5.44
C ALA A 85 0.57 3.66 -6.58
N ALA A 86 0.90 3.30 -7.83
CA ALA A 86 0.20 3.78 -9.00
C ALA A 86 -1.25 3.29 -9.04
N THR A 87 -1.47 1.99 -8.80
CA THR A 87 -2.82 1.41 -8.79
C THR A 87 -3.63 1.97 -7.63
N HIS A 88 -3.08 2.01 -6.42
CA HIS A 88 -3.78 2.51 -5.25
C HIS A 88 -4.12 4.00 -5.39
N ALA A 89 -3.22 4.82 -5.95
CA ALA A 89 -3.52 6.20 -6.29
C ALA A 89 -4.64 6.31 -7.35
N LEU A 90 -4.59 5.51 -8.42
CA LEU A 90 -5.61 5.50 -9.46
C LEU A 90 -7.00 5.15 -8.90
N TRP A 91 -7.10 4.11 -8.09
CA TRP A 91 -8.38 3.67 -7.51
C TRP A 91 -8.93 4.69 -6.50
N ASN A 92 -8.08 5.28 -5.66
CA ASN A 92 -8.48 6.31 -4.70
C ASN A 92 -8.90 7.65 -5.34
N ARG A 93 -8.58 7.86 -6.62
CA ARG A 93 -9.02 9.02 -7.41
C ARG A 93 -10.37 8.82 -8.08
N ARG A 94 -10.86 7.58 -8.17
CA ARG A 94 -12.20 7.30 -8.72
C ARG A 94 -13.25 7.73 -7.70
N ALA A 95 -14.34 8.32 -8.18
CA ALA A 95 -15.50 8.58 -7.33
C ALA A 95 -16.11 7.24 -6.89
N PRO A 96 -16.71 7.16 -5.69
CA PRO A 96 -17.49 6.00 -5.28
C PRO A 96 -18.59 5.71 -6.32
N VAL A 97 -18.85 4.43 -6.56
CA VAL A 97 -20.04 4.02 -7.33
C VAL A 97 -21.23 4.20 -6.40
N HIS A 98 -22.22 5.01 -6.82
CA HIS A 98 -23.46 5.26 -6.10
C HIS A 98 -24.57 4.33 -6.56
#